data_AF-A0A194SDG3-F1
#
_entry.id   AF-A0A194SDG3-F1
#
_cell.length_a   1.000
_cell.length_b   1.000
_cell.length_c   1.000
_cell.angle_alpha   90.00
_cell.angle_beta   90.00
_cell.angle_gamma   90.00
#
_symmetry.space_group_name_H-M   'P 1'
#
loop_
_entity.id
_entity.type
_entity.pdbx_description
1 polymer ?
#
loop_
_entity_poly.entity_id
_entity_poly.type
_entity_poly.pdbx_seq_one_letter_code
_entity_poly.pdbx_strand_id
1 'polypeptide(L)'
;MSTLGKTGRVANPTYEPQAYAQGGYATFRSFYPYYLGEHSNAICRRLHLVGTTISLGVFTRALVAAIPLLATTKDRRLDVLRFGDDGFKSIGKLLLGGLLQGYVWAWVGHFFFEKNRPATFKHPFYSFLGDLTLWREVVTFRRRA
;
A
#
# COMPACT_ATOMS: atom_id res chain seq x y z
N MET A 1 12.79 13.18 -26.29
CA MET A 1 11.79 12.51 -27.15
C MET A 1 10.80 11.78 -26.25
N SER A 2 9.54 12.20 -26.31
CA SER A 2 8.40 11.65 -25.56
C SER A 2 7.89 10.40 -26.27
N THR A 3 7.94 9.24 -25.61
CA THR A 3 7.34 7.99 -26.11
C THR A 3 6.29 7.47 -25.14
N LEU A 4 5.25 8.26 -24.87
CA LEU A 4 4.02 7.72 -24.29
C LEU A 4 2.81 8.20 -25.08
N GLY A 5 2.66 7.57 -26.24
CA GLY A 5 1.41 7.54 -27.00
C GLY A 5 0.34 6.76 -26.24
N LYS A 6 -0.87 7.31 -26.31
CA LYS A 6 -2.14 6.76 -25.81
C LYS A 6 -2.37 5.32 -26.35
N THR A 7 -1.92 4.32 -25.62
CA THR A 7 -2.37 2.91 -25.66
C THR A 7 -2.21 2.33 -24.26
N GLY A 8 -3.05 1.37 -23.86
CA GLY A 8 -3.14 0.79 -22.51
C GLY A 8 -1.91 0.00 -22.04
N ARG A 9 -0.74 0.64 -21.97
CA ARG A 9 0.52 0.10 -21.47
C ARG A 9 0.74 0.60 -20.04
N VAL A 10 0.84 -0.31 -19.08
CA VAL A 10 1.15 0.03 -17.69
C VAL A 10 2.55 0.67 -17.56
N ALA A 11 2.74 1.52 -16.56
CA ALA A 11 4.06 2.10 -16.28
C ALA A 11 5.07 0.99 -15.94
N ASN A 12 6.32 1.12 -16.41
CA ASN A 12 7.42 0.17 -16.16
C ASN A 12 6.96 -1.32 -16.12
N PRO A 13 6.52 -1.87 -17.26
CA PRO A 13 5.85 -3.19 -17.30
C PRO A 13 6.76 -4.34 -16.88
N THR A 14 8.07 -4.16 -16.97
CA THR A 14 9.10 -5.15 -16.69
C THR A 14 9.78 -4.95 -15.33
N TYR A 15 9.39 -3.92 -14.56
CA TYR A 15 10.03 -3.55 -13.30
C TYR A 15 11.54 -3.30 -13.43
N GLU A 16 11.96 -2.72 -14.56
CA GLU A 16 13.38 -2.40 -14.76
C GLU A 16 13.81 -1.36 -13.73
N PRO A 17 14.95 -1.57 -13.04
CA PRO A 17 15.53 -0.56 -12.16
C PRO A 17 15.76 0.75 -12.91
N GLN A 18 15.37 1.88 -12.30
CA GLN A 18 15.58 3.21 -12.87
C GLN A 18 16.44 4.02 -11.91
N ALA A 19 17.35 4.83 -12.44
CA ALA A 19 18.09 5.78 -11.64
C ALA A 19 17.14 6.82 -11.03
N TYR A 20 17.43 7.24 -9.80
CA TYR A 20 16.71 8.33 -9.17
C TYR A 20 16.91 9.62 -9.97
N ALA A 21 15.82 10.33 -10.28
CA ALA A 21 15.88 11.53 -11.11
C ALA A 21 16.70 12.65 -10.45
N GLN A 22 17.56 13.31 -11.25
CA GLN A 22 18.30 14.50 -10.82
C GLN A 22 17.29 15.62 -10.52
N GLY A 23 17.16 16.01 -9.24
CA GLY A 23 16.15 16.96 -8.76
C GLY A 23 14.87 16.34 -8.18
N GLY A 24 14.74 15.02 -8.14
CA GLY A 24 13.59 14.32 -7.56
C GLY A 24 12.34 14.29 -8.45
N TYR A 25 11.15 14.10 -7.85
CA TYR A 25 9.90 13.88 -8.56
C TYR A 25 8.84 14.91 -8.17
N ALA A 26 8.43 15.74 -9.13
CA ALA A 26 7.36 16.72 -8.93
C ALA A 26 5.95 16.11 -8.97
N THR A 27 5.77 14.96 -9.64
CA THR A 27 4.46 14.34 -9.82
C THR A 27 4.52 12.84 -9.56
N PHE A 28 3.42 12.26 -9.10
CA PHE A 28 3.29 10.81 -8.96
C PHE A 28 3.51 10.07 -10.30
N ARG A 29 3.05 10.64 -11.42
CA ARG A 29 3.20 10.03 -12.74
C ARG A 29 4.66 9.85 -13.16
N SER A 30 5.55 10.78 -12.80
CA SER A 30 6.99 10.64 -13.05
C SER A 30 7.70 9.79 -12.01
N PHE A 31 7.18 9.72 -10.78
CA PHE A 31 7.69 8.88 -9.71
C PHE A 31 7.38 7.39 -9.88
N TYR A 32 6.17 7.04 -10.31
CA TYR A 32 5.67 5.67 -10.28
C TYR A 32 6.51 4.67 -11.10
N PRO A 33 7.02 4.99 -12.31
CA PRO A 33 7.94 4.11 -13.03
C PRO A 33 9.23 3.78 -12.25
N TYR A 34 9.79 4.78 -11.55
CA TYR A 34 10.96 4.60 -10.69
C TYR A 34 10.63 3.72 -9.48
N TYR A 35 9.51 4.00 -8.82
CA TYR A 35 9.02 3.20 -7.70
C TYR A 35 8.86 1.72 -8.11
N LEU A 36 8.30 1.42 -9.27
CA LEU A 36 8.19 0.05 -9.76
C LEU A 36 9.55 -0.62 -10.00
N GLY A 37 10.56 0.15 -10.43
CA GLY A 37 11.93 -0.32 -10.59
C GLY A 37 12.63 -0.65 -9.27
N GLU A 38 12.19 -0.06 -8.16
CA GLU A 38 12.65 -0.41 -6.80
C GLU A 38 11.99 -1.70 -6.28
N HIS A 39 11.19 -2.40 -7.10
CA HIS A 39 10.52 -3.65 -6.77
C HIS A 39 10.68 -4.66 -7.92
N SER A 40 11.90 -4.81 -8.45
CA SER A 40 12.21 -5.79 -9.49
C SER A 40 12.00 -7.22 -9.02
N ASN A 41 12.20 -7.49 -7.73
CA ASN A 41 11.97 -8.82 -7.15
C ASN A 41 10.47 -9.13 -6.92
N ALA A 42 10.00 -10.28 -7.41
CA ALA A 42 8.61 -10.71 -7.25
C ALA A 42 8.20 -10.97 -5.79
N ILE A 43 9.11 -11.44 -4.95
CA ILE A 43 8.84 -11.64 -3.51
C ILE A 43 8.63 -10.28 -2.85
N CYS A 44 9.44 -9.27 -3.19
CA CYS A 44 9.26 -7.91 -2.70
C CYS A 44 7.84 -7.40 -3.04
N ARG A 45 7.43 -7.47 -4.32
CA ARG A 45 6.08 -7.05 -4.74
C ARG A 45 4.94 -7.79 -4.04
N ARG A 46 5.10 -9.10 -3.82
CA ARG A 46 4.10 -9.91 -3.09
C ARG A 46 4.01 -9.51 -1.62
N LEU A 47 5.12 -9.22 -0.98
CA LEU A 47 5.13 -8.74 0.41
C LEU A 47 4.43 -7.39 0.53
N HIS A 48 4.65 -6.47 -0.42
CA HIS A 48 3.87 -5.23 -0.51
C HIS A 48 2.38 -5.53 -0.70
N LEU A 49 2.01 -6.42 -1.62
CA LEU A 49 0.61 -6.80 -1.86
C LEU A 49 -0.07 -7.35 -0.60
N VAL A 50 0.62 -8.24 0.13
CA VAL A 50 0.13 -8.79 1.40
C VAL A 50 -0.02 -7.68 2.43
N GLY A 51 1.02 -6.88 2.65
CA GLY A 51 1.00 -5.76 3.58
C GLY A 51 -0.15 -4.80 3.32
N THR A 52 -0.29 -4.32 2.08
CA THR A 52 -1.37 -3.41 1.66
C THR A 52 -2.75 -4.05 1.85
N THR A 53 -2.93 -5.33 1.52
CA THR A 53 -4.22 -6.02 1.69
C THR A 53 -4.63 -6.07 3.17
N ILE A 54 -3.70 -6.42 4.07
CA ILE A 54 -3.99 -6.48 5.50
C ILE A 54 -4.27 -5.06 6.03
N SER A 55 -3.49 -4.04 5.64
CA SER A 55 -3.74 -2.65 6.02
C SER A 55 -5.10 -2.15 5.57
N LEU A 56 -5.51 -2.42 4.32
CA LEU A 56 -6.84 -2.08 3.83
C LEU A 56 -7.93 -2.79 4.63
N GLY A 57 -7.78 -4.09 4.94
CA GLY A 57 -8.72 -4.82 5.77
C GLY A 57 -8.85 -4.25 7.18
N VAL A 58 -7.74 -3.86 7.81
CA VAL A 58 -7.73 -3.20 9.12
C VAL A 58 -8.42 -1.84 9.07
N PHE A 59 -8.17 -1.03 8.04
CA PHE A 59 -8.86 0.25 7.87
C PHE A 59 -10.35 0.08 7.59
N THR A 60 -10.75 -0.87 6.74
CA THR A 60 -12.16 -1.19 6.53
C THR A 60 -12.83 -1.60 7.84
N ARG A 61 -12.18 -2.43 8.66
CA ARG A 61 -12.69 -2.78 9.99
C ARG A 61 -12.81 -1.55 10.90
N ALA A 62 -11.82 -0.68 10.92
CA ALA A 62 -11.85 0.56 11.71
C ALA A 62 -13.00 1.48 11.27
N LEU A 63 -13.25 1.60 9.96
CA LEU A 63 -14.37 2.36 9.41
C LEU A 63 -15.72 1.76 9.79
N VAL A 64 -15.87 0.44 9.63
CA VAL A 64 -17.09 -0.29 10.02
C VAL A 64 -17.38 -0.09 11.51
N ALA A 65 -16.34 -0.19 12.36
CA ALA A 65 -16.46 0.04 13.79
C ALA A 65 -16.81 1.51 14.15
N ALA A 66 -16.52 2.47 13.27
CA ALA A 66 -16.88 3.87 13.46
C ALA A 66 -18.34 4.19 13.12
N ILE A 67 -19.08 3.26 12.47
CA ILE A 67 -20.49 3.48 12.09
C ILE A 67 -21.38 3.44 13.35
N PRO A 68 -22.08 4.53 13.72
CA PRO A 68 -22.88 4.58 14.95
C PRO A 68 -23.98 3.52 15.05
N LEU A 69 -24.60 3.14 13.92
CA LEU A 69 -25.57 2.04 13.88
C LEU A 69 -24.95 0.71 14.34
N LEU A 70 -23.71 0.45 13.92
CA LEU A 70 -22.94 -0.69 14.37
C LEU A 70 -22.33 -0.48 15.74
N ALA A 71 -22.33 0.70 16.36
CA ALA A 71 -21.87 0.88 17.74
C ALA A 71 -23.01 0.80 18.78
N THR A 72 -24.27 0.95 18.34
CA THR A 72 -25.42 1.20 19.24
C THR A 72 -26.32 0.00 19.51
N THR A 73 -26.33 -1.07 18.70
CA THR A 73 -27.15 -2.26 19.00
C THR A 73 -26.50 -3.10 20.12
N LYS A 74 -27.25 -3.73 21.02
CA LYS A 74 -26.69 -4.57 22.13
C LYS A 74 -26.47 -6.04 21.72
N ASP A 75 -26.52 -6.32 20.42
CA ASP A 75 -26.49 -7.68 19.88
C ASP A 75 -25.06 -8.24 19.85
N ARG A 76 -24.81 -9.23 20.72
CA ARG A 76 -23.52 -9.96 20.81
C ARG A 76 -23.05 -10.61 19.51
N ARG A 77 -23.94 -10.79 18.53
CA ARG A 77 -23.63 -11.39 17.22
C ARG A 77 -22.69 -10.51 16.38
N LEU A 78 -22.63 -9.21 16.63
CA LEU A 78 -21.77 -8.27 15.91
C LEU A 78 -20.52 -7.89 16.71
N ASP A 79 -20.25 -8.54 17.86
CA ASP A 79 -19.11 -8.20 18.73
C ASP A 79 -17.77 -8.39 18.04
N VAL A 80 -17.67 -9.32 17.07
CA VAL A 80 -16.45 -9.53 16.26
C VAL A 80 -16.17 -8.35 15.31
N LEU A 81 -17.21 -7.62 14.90
CA LEU A 81 -17.11 -6.40 14.10
C LEU A 81 -16.94 -5.15 14.97
N ARG A 82 -17.24 -5.27 16.26
CA ARG A 82 -17.03 -4.25 17.30
C ARG A 82 -15.72 -4.51 18.04
N PHE A 83 -15.38 -3.59 18.94
CA PHE A 83 -14.24 -3.71 19.83
C PHE A 83 -14.67 -3.84 21.30
N GLY A 84 -15.78 -4.55 21.56
CA GLY A 84 -16.33 -4.68 22.91
C GLY A 84 -16.53 -3.32 23.60
N ASP A 85 -16.28 -3.26 24.91
CA ASP A 85 -16.46 -2.06 25.74
C ASP A 85 -15.40 -0.96 25.50
N ASP A 86 -14.34 -1.24 24.72
CA ASP A 86 -13.25 -0.29 24.46
C ASP A 86 -13.60 0.81 23.43
N GLY A 87 -14.71 0.63 22.69
CA GLY A 87 -15.30 1.65 21.80
C GLY A 87 -14.32 2.33 20.84
N PHE A 88 -14.37 3.67 20.79
CA PHE A 88 -13.55 4.51 19.89
C PHE A 88 -12.03 4.48 20.20
N LYS A 89 -11.61 4.08 21.40
CA LYS A 89 -10.16 4.00 21.76
C LYS A 89 -9.44 2.92 20.94
N SER A 90 -10.18 1.90 20.51
CA SER A 90 -9.66 0.81 19.67
C SER A 90 -9.46 1.24 18.22
N ILE A 91 -10.18 2.26 17.74
CA ILE A 91 -10.03 2.78 16.36
C ILE A 91 -8.62 3.34 16.15
N GLY A 92 -8.13 4.17 17.08
CA GLY A 92 -6.77 4.72 17.00
C GLY A 92 -5.68 3.64 16.94
N LYS A 93 -5.84 2.56 17.72
CA LYS A 93 -4.90 1.42 17.72
C LYS A 93 -4.92 0.68 16.38
N LEU A 94 -6.08 0.51 15.75
CA LEU A 94 -6.18 -0.12 14.43
C LEU A 94 -5.58 0.73 13.34
N LEU A 95 -5.83 2.04 13.36
CA LEU A 95 -5.27 2.94 12.36
C LEU A 95 -3.74 2.91 12.43
N LEU A 96 -3.19 3.00 13.64
CA LEU A 96 -1.74 2.90 13.87
C LEU A 96 -1.20 1.51 13.49
N GLY A 97 -1.83 0.43 13.97
CA GLY A 97 -1.41 -0.94 13.66
C GLY A 97 -1.47 -1.25 12.16
N GLY A 98 -2.51 -0.76 11.47
CA GLY A 98 -2.68 -0.88 10.03
C GLY A 98 -1.58 -0.19 9.24
N LEU A 99 -1.15 1.01 9.65
CA LEU A 99 -0.01 1.70 9.04
C LEU A 99 1.30 0.98 9.33
N LEU A 100 1.59 0.67 10.60
CA LEU A 100 2.86 0.07 11.01
C LEU A 100 3.10 -1.29 10.36
N GLN A 101 2.09 -2.17 10.38
CA GLN A 101 2.25 -3.51 9.80
C GLN A 101 2.49 -3.46 8.28
N GLY A 102 1.85 -2.52 7.58
CA GLY A 102 2.00 -2.37 6.13
C GLY A 102 3.45 -2.06 5.77
N TYR A 103 4.06 -1.16 6.54
CA TYR A 103 5.49 -0.84 6.40
C TYR A 103 6.41 -1.99 6.76
N VAL A 104 6.09 -2.79 7.78
CA VAL A 104 6.91 -3.97 8.15
C VAL A 104 7.01 -4.94 6.99
N TRP A 105 5.89 -5.31 6.37
CA TRP A 105 5.90 -6.23 5.22
C TRP A 105 6.66 -5.66 4.02
N ALA A 106 6.44 -4.38 3.71
CA ALA A 106 7.15 -3.69 2.63
C ALA A 106 8.67 -3.65 2.87
N TRP A 107 9.10 -3.28 4.07
CA TRP A 107 10.52 -3.18 4.43
C TRP A 107 11.24 -4.53 4.43
N VAL A 108 10.55 -5.62 4.79
CA VAL A 108 11.12 -6.97 4.63
C VAL A 108 11.45 -7.23 3.15
N GLY A 109 10.55 -6.86 2.24
CA GLY A 109 10.79 -6.91 0.79
C GLY A 109 12.05 -6.16 0.38
N HIS A 110 12.10 -4.87 0.75
CA HIS A 110 13.20 -3.99 0.39
C HIS A 110 14.56 -4.41 0.97
N PHE A 111 14.63 -4.73 2.26
CA PHE A 111 15.92 -4.97 2.90
C PHE A 111 16.49 -6.37 2.65
N PHE A 112 15.63 -7.40 2.55
CA PHE A 112 16.10 -8.77 2.42
C PHE A 112 16.15 -9.27 0.98
N PHE A 113 15.21 -8.85 0.13
CA PHE A 113 15.08 -9.36 -1.23
C PHE A 113 15.63 -8.40 -2.27
N GLU A 114 15.22 -7.13 -2.22
CA GLU A 114 15.69 -6.11 -3.17
C GLU A 114 17.06 -5.53 -2.78
N LYS A 115 17.37 -5.54 -1.47
CA LYS A 115 18.59 -4.96 -0.88
C LYS A 115 18.78 -3.48 -1.22
N ASN A 116 17.68 -2.74 -1.30
CA ASN A 116 17.66 -1.29 -1.51
C ASN A 116 17.10 -0.56 -0.29
N ARG A 117 17.18 0.78 -0.32
CA ARG A 117 16.53 1.64 0.67
C ARG A 117 15.16 2.05 0.14
N PRO A 118 14.05 1.75 0.85
CA PRO A 118 12.71 2.10 0.44
C PRO A 118 12.56 3.56 0.00
N ALA A 119 11.86 3.78 -1.11
CA ALA A 119 11.57 5.12 -1.61
C ALA A 119 10.76 5.96 -0.60
N THR A 120 10.06 5.32 0.35
CA THR A 120 9.30 5.98 1.43
C THR A 120 10.13 6.97 2.22
N PHE A 121 11.43 6.71 2.41
CA PHE A 121 12.31 7.64 3.14
C PHE A 121 12.56 8.96 2.40
N LYS A 122 12.35 9.00 1.09
CA LYS A 122 12.49 10.21 0.27
C LYS A 122 11.13 10.82 -0.08
N HIS A 123 10.17 9.97 -0.43
CA HIS A 123 8.83 10.34 -0.90
C HIS A 123 7.76 9.52 -0.17
N PRO A 124 7.46 9.82 1.10
CA PRO A 124 6.57 8.98 1.91
C PRO A 124 5.15 8.89 1.32
N PHE A 125 4.59 10.03 0.90
CA PHE A 125 3.25 10.06 0.31
C PHE A 125 3.19 9.37 -1.06
N TYR A 126 4.17 9.57 -1.93
CA TYR A 126 4.18 8.90 -3.23
C TYR A 126 4.46 7.41 -3.12
N SER A 127 5.25 6.98 -2.14
CA SER A 127 5.49 5.54 -1.91
C SER A 127 4.24 4.85 -1.40
N PHE A 128 3.49 5.48 -0.49
CA PHE A 128 2.18 4.99 -0.07
C PHE A 128 1.17 4.91 -1.24
N LEU A 129 1.10 5.95 -2.08
CA LEU A 129 0.29 5.92 -3.30
C LEU A 129 0.80 4.85 -4.29
N GLY A 130 2.11 4.61 -4.32
CA GLY A 130 2.76 3.56 -5.08
C GLY A 130 2.26 2.18 -4.67
N ASP A 131 2.23 1.89 -3.37
CA ASP A 131 1.72 0.63 -2.81
C ASP A 131 0.25 0.42 -3.19
N LEU A 132 -0.60 1.44 -3.03
CA LEU A 132 -2.01 1.38 -3.42
C LEU A 132 -2.21 1.18 -4.92
N THR A 133 -1.40 1.85 -5.74
CA THR A 133 -1.49 1.74 -7.20
C THR A 133 -0.99 0.36 -7.68
N LEU A 134 0.11 -0.13 -7.11
CA LEU A 134 0.64 -1.47 -7.36
C LEU A 134 -0.40 -2.53 -6.97
N TRP A 135 -0.95 -2.43 -5.75
CA TRP A 135 -2.00 -3.33 -5.26
C TRP A 135 -3.20 -3.33 -6.20
N ARG A 136 -3.72 -2.15 -6.55
CA ARG A 136 -4.86 -2.01 -7.48
C ARG A 136 -4.57 -2.63 -8.85
N GLU A 137 -3.39 -2.37 -9.43
CA GLU A 137 -3.02 -2.90 -10.74
C GLU A 137 -2.90 -4.43 -10.72
N VAL A 138 -2.46 -5.03 -9.62
CA VAL A 138 -2.40 -6.49 -9.47
C VAL A 138 -3.79 -7.09 -9.30
N VAL A 139 -4.61 -6.58 -8.38
CA VAL A 139 -5.95 -7.16 -8.12
C VAL A 139 -6.93 -6.94 -9.27
N THR A 140 -6.71 -5.92 -10.11
CA THR A 140 -7.47 -5.69 -11.34
C THR A 140 -6.86 -6.35 -12.57
N PHE A 141 -5.87 -7.24 -12.39
CA PHE A 141 -5.19 -8.00 -13.44
C PHE A 141 -4.53 -7.14 -14.53
N ARG A 142 -4.17 -5.89 -14.21
CA ARG A 142 -3.43 -4.99 -15.11
C ARG A 142 -1.92 -5.26 -15.10
N ARG A 143 -1.39 -5.81 -14.00
CA ARG A 143 0.00 -6.28 -13.90
C ARG A 143 0.11 -7.54 -13.04
N ARG A 144 1.26 -8.21 -13.11
CA ARG A 144 1.61 -9.35 -12.24
C ARG A 144 2.42 -8.88 -11.04
N ALA A 145 2.13 -9.42 -9.86
CA ALA A 145 3.01 -9.28 -8.70
C ALA A 145 4.25 -10.17 -8.84
#